data_AF-A0A392N3F2-F1
#
_entry.id   AF-A0A392N3F2-F1
#
_cell.length_a   1.000
_cell.length_b   1.000
_cell.length_c   1.000
_cell.angle_alpha   90.00
_cell.angle_beta   90.00
_cell.angle_gamma   90.00
#
_symmetry.space_group_name_H-M   'P 1'
#
loop_
_entity.id
_entity.type
_entity.pdbx_description
1 polymer ?
#
loop_
_entity_poly.entity_id
_entity_poly.type
_entity_poly.pdbx_seq_one_letter_code
_entity_poly.pdbx_strand_id
1 'polypeptide(L)'
;MFLLIAPAALKVRGKQRCYLDSSQQLIQTVHIVQRGAVRPLIEMLSSPDVQLREMSAFALGRLAQDTHNQAGIAHNGGLVPLLKLLDSKNGSLQHNAAFALYGLAENE
;
A
#
# COMPACT_ATOMS: atom_id res chain seq x y z
N MET A 1 13.00 30.99 -43.39
CA MET A 1 12.17 29.81 -43.70
C MET A 1 12.28 28.85 -42.53
N PHE A 2 11.29 28.88 -41.63
CA PHE A 2 10.76 27.76 -40.82
C PHE A 2 9.62 28.37 -39.98
N LEU A 3 8.40 28.19 -40.48
CA LEU A 3 7.16 28.39 -39.76
C LEU A 3 7.05 27.33 -38.67
N LEU A 4 6.63 27.70 -37.45
CA LEU A 4 5.67 26.96 -36.63
C LEU A 4 5.22 27.83 -35.44
N ILE A 5 4.17 28.61 -35.72
CA ILE A 5 2.99 28.89 -34.89
C ILE A 5 3.13 28.55 -33.40
N ALA A 6 3.39 29.56 -32.57
CA ALA A 6 3.00 29.55 -31.17
C ALA A 6 1.64 30.26 -31.05
N PRO A 7 0.53 29.56 -30.74
CA PRO A 7 -0.70 30.25 -30.45
C PRO A 7 -0.68 30.80 -29.03
N ALA A 8 -1.19 32.03 -28.96
CA ALA A 8 -1.48 32.82 -27.80
C ALA A 8 -2.12 32.08 -26.63
N ALA A 9 -1.85 32.61 -25.44
CA ALA A 9 -2.47 32.25 -24.19
C ALA A 9 -4.01 32.33 -24.24
N LEU A 10 -4.69 31.24 -23.89
CA LEU A 10 -5.99 31.31 -23.22
C LEU A 10 -5.97 30.50 -21.92
N LYS A 11 -5.88 31.27 -20.84
CA LYS A 11 -6.42 31.11 -19.49
C LYS A 11 -7.36 29.88 -19.24
N VAL A 12 -6.82 28.67 -19.16
CA VAL A 12 -7.51 27.50 -18.51
C VAL A 12 -6.69 26.89 -17.37
N ARG A 13 -5.69 27.62 -16.85
CA ARG A 13 -4.75 27.12 -15.83
C ARG A 13 -5.32 27.00 -14.41
N GLY A 14 -6.53 27.48 -14.16
CA GLY A 14 -7.17 27.38 -12.83
C GLY A 14 -7.83 26.02 -12.57
N LYS A 15 -8.49 25.44 -13.58
CA LYS A 15 -9.27 24.22 -13.39
C LYS A 15 -8.39 22.95 -13.40
N GLN A 16 -7.40 22.88 -14.30
CA GLN A 16 -6.46 21.74 -14.38
C GLN A 16 -5.58 21.60 -13.13
N ARG A 17 -5.22 22.73 -12.49
CA ARG A 17 -4.30 22.74 -11.34
C ARG A 17 -4.99 22.27 -10.06
N CYS A 18 -6.26 22.64 -9.84
CA CYS A 18 -7.08 22.08 -8.77
C CYS A 18 -7.37 20.59 -9.00
N TYR A 19 -7.54 20.14 -10.25
CA TYR A 19 -7.72 18.71 -10.52
C TYR A 19 -6.50 17.88 -10.13
N LEU A 20 -5.29 18.37 -10.42
CA LEU A 20 -4.04 17.72 -10.03
C LEU A 20 -3.81 17.79 -8.51
N ASP A 21 -4.11 18.92 -7.86
CA ASP A 21 -3.98 19.09 -6.41
C ASP A 21 -4.99 18.25 -5.63
N SER A 22 -6.26 18.18 -6.07
CA SER A 22 -7.27 17.31 -5.46
C SER A 22 -7.00 15.83 -5.71
N SER A 23 -6.45 15.44 -6.87
CA SER A 23 -6.04 14.04 -7.10
C SER A 23 -4.79 13.68 -6.29
N GLN A 24 -3.81 14.57 -6.18
CA GLN A 24 -2.67 14.40 -5.26
C GLN A 24 -3.15 14.31 -3.80
N GLN A 25 -4.11 15.14 -3.37
CA GLN A 25 -4.64 15.11 -2.02
C GLN A 25 -5.50 13.86 -1.75
N LEU A 26 -6.23 13.37 -2.74
CA LEU A 26 -6.92 12.07 -2.66
C LEU A 26 -5.90 10.93 -2.52
N ILE A 27 -4.81 10.93 -3.30
CA ILE A 27 -3.72 9.95 -3.18
C ILE A 27 -3.10 10.03 -1.77
N GLN A 28 -2.79 11.22 -1.27
CA GLN A 28 -2.25 11.41 0.08
C GLN A 28 -3.22 10.93 1.16
N THR A 29 -4.52 11.20 1.02
CA THR A 29 -5.54 10.78 1.99
C THR A 29 -5.69 9.26 2.03
N VAL A 30 -5.69 8.61 0.85
CA VAL A 30 -5.69 7.14 0.75
C VAL A 30 -4.45 6.58 1.43
N HIS A 31 -3.27 7.17 1.22
CA HIS A 31 -2.02 6.72 1.86
C HIS A 31 -2.06 6.91 3.39
N ILE A 32 -2.64 8.00 3.89
CA ILE A 32 -2.79 8.24 5.34
C ILE A 32 -3.73 7.21 5.97
N VAL A 33 -4.87 6.94 5.33
CA VAL A 33 -5.84 5.93 5.79
C VAL A 33 -5.21 4.54 5.78
N GLN A 34 -4.50 4.18 4.70
CA GLN A 34 -3.76 2.92 4.62
C GLN A 34 -2.69 2.82 5.73
N ARG A 35 -1.89 3.87 5.95
CA ARG A 35 -0.91 3.92 7.05
C ARG A 35 -1.54 3.80 8.43
N GLY A 36 -2.74 4.36 8.62
CA GLY A 36 -3.52 4.20 9.85
C GLY A 36 -4.00 2.76 10.07
N ALA A 37 -4.29 2.03 8.99
CA ALA A 37 -4.75 0.64 9.05
C ALA A 37 -3.62 -0.40 9.23
N VAL A 38 -2.37 -0.08 8.86
CA VAL A 38 -1.24 -1.01 8.93
C VAL A 38 -1.01 -1.56 10.35
N ARG A 39 -0.99 -0.72 11.38
CA ARG A 39 -0.76 -1.16 12.76
C ARG A 39 -1.83 -2.14 13.27
N PRO A 40 -3.14 -1.81 13.19
CA PRO A 40 -4.20 -2.74 13.54
C PRO A 40 -4.10 -4.09 12.80
N LEU A 41 -3.78 -4.06 11.50
CA LEU A 41 -3.62 -5.29 10.72
C LEU A 41 -2.44 -6.14 11.22
N ILE A 42 -1.32 -5.52 11.59
CA ILE A 42 -0.16 -6.24 12.16
C ILE A 42 -0.51 -6.86 13.52
N GLU A 43 -1.22 -6.12 14.37
CA GLU A 43 -1.67 -6.64 15.69
C GLU A 43 -2.60 -7.85 15.53
N MET A 44 -3.51 -7.80 14.55
CA MET A 44 -4.43 -8.88 14.24
C MET A 44 -3.73 -10.18 13.78
N LEU A 45 -2.48 -10.13 13.30
CA LEU A 45 -1.70 -11.34 12.99
C LEU A 45 -1.40 -12.20 14.22
N SER A 46 -1.52 -11.65 15.43
CA SER A 46 -1.35 -12.39 16.69
C SER A 46 -2.69 -12.79 17.34
N SER A 47 -3.82 -12.55 16.66
CA SER A 47 -5.14 -12.93 17.16
C SER A 47 -5.26 -14.45 17.40
N PRO A 48 -6.01 -14.89 18.41
CA PRO A 48 -6.38 -16.31 18.55
C PRO A 48 -7.29 -16.79 17.39
N ASP A 49 -8.00 -15.88 16.73
CA ASP A 49 -8.87 -16.19 15.60
C ASP A 49 -8.04 -16.37 14.31
N VAL A 50 -8.08 -17.59 13.77
CA VAL A 50 -7.39 -17.97 12.54
C VAL A 50 -7.89 -17.16 11.35
N GLN A 51 -9.19 -16.92 11.23
CA GLN A 51 -9.74 -16.18 10.09
C GLN A 51 -9.27 -14.72 10.13
N LEU A 52 -9.21 -14.13 11.32
CA LEU A 52 -8.72 -12.77 11.48
C LEU A 52 -7.23 -12.65 11.08
N ARG A 53 -6.41 -13.63 11.43
CA ARG A 53 -5.02 -13.70 10.98
C ARG A 53 -4.91 -13.85 9.47
N GLU A 54 -5.72 -14.72 8.87
CA GLU A 54 -5.71 -14.95 7.41
C GLU A 54 -6.08 -13.69 6.63
N MET A 55 -7.18 -13.03 7.03
CA MET A 55 -7.62 -11.78 6.42
C MET A 55 -6.59 -10.66 6.59
N SER A 56 -5.95 -10.59 7.76
CA SER A 56 -4.94 -9.57 8.04
C SER A 56 -3.67 -9.78 7.22
N ALA A 57 -3.20 -11.03 7.12
CA ALA A 57 -2.05 -11.38 6.28
C ALA A 57 -2.34 -11.09 4.80
N PHE A 58 -3.54 -11.45 4.33
CA PHE A 58 -3.96 -11.15 2.96
C PHE A 58 -4.03 -9.65 2.69
N ALA A 59 -4.66 -8.88 3.58
CA ALA A 59 -4.77 -7.43 3.46
C ALA A 59 -3.40 -6.75 3.45
N LEU A 60 -2.48 -7.17 4.33
CA LEU A 60 -1.10 -6.68 4.34
C LEU A 60 -0.37 -7.00 3.03
N GLY A 61 -0.58 -8.19 2.46
CA GLY A 61 -0.01 -8.53 1.16
C GLY A 61 -0.57 -7.67 0.03
N ARG A 62 -1.88 -7.39 0.03
CA ARG A 62 -2.49 -6.46 -0.93
C ARG A 62 -1.94 -5.04 -0.80
N LEU A 63 -1.68 -4.58 0.42
CA LEU A 63 -1.06 -3.28 0.66
C LEU A 63 0.40 -3.26 0.24
N ALA A 64 1.14 -4.36 0.43
CA ALA A 64 2.55 -4.48 0.06
C ALA A 64 2.80 -4.44 -1.46
N GLN A 65 1.77 -4.70 -2.29
CA GLN A 65 1.86 -4.49 -3.75
C GLN A 65 2.03 -3.02 -4.14
N ASP A 66 1.80 -2.07 -3.23
CA ASP A 66 2.11 -0.66 -3.43
C ASP A 66 3.40 -0.31 -2.68
N THR A 67 4.43 0.11 -3.43
CA THR A 67 5.76 0.47 -2.90
C THR A 67 5.70 1.54 -1.82
N HIS A 68 4.73 2.47 -1.87
CA HIS A 68 4.56 3.51 -0.86
C HIS A 68 4.19 2.97 0.53
N ASN A 69 3.59 1.78 0.57
CA ASN A 69 3.14 1.12 1.81
C ASN A 69 4.17 0.16 2.39
N GLN A 70 5.06 -0.39 1.56
CA GLN A 70 6.04 -1.40 1.96
C GLN A 70 6.91 -0.93 3.14
N ALA A 71 7.48 0.27 3.04
CA ALA A 71 8.27 0.87 4.12
C ALA A 71 7.42 1.07 5.39
N GLY A 72 6.14 1.45 5.25
CA GLY A 72 5.23 1.59 6.38
C GLY A 72 5.00 0.27 7.11
N ILE A 73 4.77 -0.82 6.37
CA ILE A 73 4.56 -2.16 6.94
C ILE A 73 5.81 -2.65 7.66
N ALA A 74 6.99 -2.47 7.07
CA ALA A 74 8.26 -2.84 7.68
C ALA A 74 8.55 -2.06 8.97
N HIS A 75 8.44 -0.72 8.94
CA HIS A 75 8.71 0.13 10.10
C HIS A 75 7.73 -0.07 11.25
N ASN A 76 6.48 -0.48 10.96
CA ASN A 76 5.51 -0.84 11.99
C ASN A 76 5.69 -2.28 12.53
N GLY A 77 6.76 -2.98 12.15
CA GLY A 77 7.10 -4.29 12.70
C GLY A 77 6.37 -5.47 12.06
N GLY A 78 5.81 -5.30 10.85
CA GLY A 78 5.04 -6.36 10.19
C GLY A 78 5.84 -7.59 9.77
N LEU A 79 7.17 -7.46 9.63
CA LEU A 79 8.03 -8.56 9.15
C LEU A 79 8.06 -9.75 10.11
N VAL A 80 8.24 -9.53 11.40
CA VAL A 80 8.41 -10.62 12.38
C VAL A 80 7.15 -11.48 12.51
N PRO A 81 5.93 -10.91 12.66
CA PRO A 81 4.71 -11.70 12.68
C PRO A 81 4.45 -12.46 11.37
N LEU A 82 4.72 -11.84 10.21
CA LEU A 82 4.56 -12.51 8.92
C LEU A 82 5.53 -13.69 8.77
N LEU A 83 6.80 -13.54 9.18
CA LEU A 83 7.77 -14.64 9.18
C LEU A 83 7.30 -15.80 10.08
N LYS A 84 6.77 -15.51 11.26
CA LYS A 84 6.23 -16.56 12.15
C LYS A 84 5.04 -17.31 11.52
N LEU A 85 4.23 -16.64 10.71
CA LEU A 85 3.12 -17.29 10.02
C LEU A 85 3.57 -18.24 8.90
N LEU A 86 4.81 -18.11 8.40
CA LEU A 86 5.37 -19.10 7.46
C LEU A 86 5.57 -20.47 8.11
N ASP A 87 5.80 -20.53 9.43
CA ASP A 87 5.94 -21.77 10.19
C ASP A 87 4.58 -22.41 10.54
N SER A 88 3.46 -21.77 10.15
CA SER A 88 2.12 -22.28 10.41
C SER A 88 1.83 -23.56 9.64
N LYS A 89 1.18 -24.53 10.29
CA LYS A 89 0.65 -25.74 9.63
C LYS A 89 -0.62 -25.47 8.81
N ASN A 90 -1.21 -24.27 8.94
CA ASN A 90 -2.32 -23.85 8.10
C ASN A 90 -1.77 -23.26 6.80
N GLY A 91 -2.04 -23.96 5.68
CA GLY A 91 -1.58 -23.58 4.35
C GLY A 91 -2.07 -22.20 3.88
N SER A 92 -3.28 -21.77 4.24
CA SER A 92 -3.79 -20.45 3.89
C SER A 92 -3.00 -19.34 4.59
N LEU A 93 -2.70 -19.50 5.89
CA LEU A 93 -1.86 -18.56 6.63
C LEU A 93 -0.45 -18.50 6.06
N GLN A 94 0.16 -19.66 5.80
CA GLN A 94 1.50 -19.74 5.23
C GLN A 94 1.54 -19.07 3.83
N HIS A 95 0.56 -19.35 2.98
CA HIS A 95 0.45 -18.74 1.66
C HIS A 95 0.29 -17.22 1.72
N ASN A 96 -0.64 -16.72 2.55
CA ASN A 96 -0.88 -15.28 2.67
C ASN A 96 0.34 -14.55 3.25
N ALA A 97 1.05 -15.17 4.20
CA ALA A 97 2.30 -14.63 4.74
C ALA A 97 3.40 -14.57 3.68
N ALA A 98 3.55 -15.62 2.86
CA ALA A 98 4.50 -15.64 1.75
C ALA A 98 4.17 -14.58 0.69
N PHE A 99 2.89 -14.44 0.34
CA PHE A 99 2.42 -13.40 -0.57
C PHE A 99 2.75 -11.99 -0.04
N ALA A 100 2.52 -11.74 1.25
CA ALA A 100 2.83 -10.45 1.84
C ALA A 100 4.34 -10.15 1.86
N LEU A 101 5.16 -11.14 2.25
CA LEU A 101 6.61 -10.98 2.28
C LEU A 101 7.20 -10.83 0.88
N TYR A 102 6.64 -11.51 -0.12
CA TYR A 102 7.00 -11.32 -1.53
C TYR A 102 6.77 -9.87 -1.96
N GLY A 103 5.58 -9.32 -1.71
CA GLY A 103 5.28 -7.93 -2.03
C GLY A 103 6.20 -6.92 -1.32
N LEU A 104 6.63 -7.22 -0.09
CA LEU A 104 7.60 -6.37 0.64
C LEU A 104 9.04 -6.47 0.11
N ALA A 105 9.38 -7.57 -0.55
CA ALA A 105 10.71 -7.82 -1.11
C ALA A 105 10.89 -7.20 -2.51
N GLU A 106 9.81 -6.92 -3.25
CA GLU A 106 9.83 -6.20 -4.54
C GLU A 106 10.08 -4.67 -4.38
N ASN A 107 10.90 -4.25 -3.41
CA ASN A 107 11.30 -2.84 -3.28
C ASN A 107 12.24 -2.46 -4.45
N GLU A 108 11.74 -1.65 -5.39
CA GLU A 108 12.56 -0.84 -6.32
C GLU A 108 12.94 0.51 -5.72
#